data_AF-A0A357IFZ2-F1
#
_entry.id   AF-A0A357IFZ2-F1
#
_cell.length_a   1.000
_cell.length_b   1.000
_cell.length_c   1.000
_cell.angle_alpha   90.00
_cell.angle_beta   90.00
_cell.angle_gamma   90.00
#
_symmetry.space_group_name_H-M   'P 1'
#
loop_
_entity.id
_entity.type
_entity.pdbx_description
1 polymer ?
#
loop_
_entity_poly.entity_id
_entity_poly.type
_entity_poly.pdbx_seq_one_letter_code
_entity_poly.pdbx_strand_id
1 'polypeptide(L)'
;MKTLSIRLLRHVTLLLMLTGLSFNAAAQQALLDALREGGNNIYFRHESTDWSQRDILRQQDDWLSCNGEQMRQLTEQGRQRATATGETMRALELHL
;
A
#
# COMPACT_ATOMS: atom_id res chain seq x y z
N MET A 1 -50.43 -2.24 11.63
CA MET A 1 -49.85 -2.53 10.30
C MET A 1 -48.74 -1.56 9.87
N LYS A 2 -48.84 -0.25 10.12
CA LYS A 2 -47.79 0.75 9.73
C LYS A 2 -46.42 0.56 10.43
N THR A 3 -46.41 0.16 11.70
CA THR A 3 -45.20 -0.02 12.52
C THR A 3 -44.37 -1.26 12.16
N LEU A 4 -45.00 -2.32 11.66
CA LEU A 4 -44.33 -3.54 11.20
C LEU A 4 -43.54 -3.28 9.90
N SER A 5 -44.10 -2.46 8.99
CA SER A 5 -43.46 -2.03 7.74
C SER A 5 -42.21 -1.18 7.99
N ILE A 6 -42.24 -0.26 8.97
CA ILE A 6 -41.08 0.59 9.32
C ILE A 6 -39.94 -0.22 9.97
N ARG A 7 -40.28 -1.20 10.82
CA ARG A 7 -39.28 -2.10 11.42
C ARG A 7 -38.64 -2.98 10.35
N LEU A 8 -39.45 -3.58 9.49
CA LEU A 8 -38.98 -4.40 8.37
C LEU A 8 -38.09 -3.59 7.42
N LEU A 9 -38.50 -2.37 7.07
CA LEU A 9 -37.74 -1.47 6.20
C LEU A 9 -36.39 -1.09 6.84
N ARG A 10 -36.34 -0.77 8.14
CA ARG A 10 -35.07 -0.50 8.84
C ARG A 10 -34.13 -1.70 8.88
N HIS A 11 -34.66 -2.92 9.02
CA HIS A 11 -33.83 -4.14 9.03
C HIS A 11 -33.31 -4.44 7.63
N VAL A 12 -34.11 -4.20 6.60
CA VAL A 12 -33.70 -4.32 5.18
C VAL A 12 -32.63 -3.28 4.83
N THR A 13 -32.77 -2.02 5.27
CA THR A 13 -31.74 -0.99 5.05
C THR A 13 -30.44 -1.31 5.78
N LEU A 14 -30.51 -1.84 7.02
CA LEU A 14 -29.33 -2.26 7.78
C LEU A 14 -28.62 -3.45 7.08
N LEU A 15 -29.37 -4.44 6.60
CA LEU A 15 -28.83 -5.58 5.83
C LEU A 15 -28.19 -5.15 4.50
N LEU A 16 -28.78 -4.18 3.80
CA LEU A 16 -28.22 -3.57 2.58
C LEU A 16 -26.94 -2.78 2.85
N MET A 17 -26.82 -2.10 4.00
CA MET A 17 -25.58 -1.41 4.40
C MET A 17 -24.47 -2.39 4.82
N LEU A 18 -24.81 -3.50 5.47
CA LEU A 18 -23.86 -4.56 5.82
C LEU A 18 -23.32 -5.32 4.60
N THR A 19 -24.11 -5.46 3.54
CA THR A 19 -23.68 -6.11 2.28
C THR A 19 -22.85 -5.18 1.39
N GLY A 20 -23.04 -3.87 1.47
CA GLY A 20 -22.24 -2.85 0.78
C GLY A 20 -20.79 -2.71 1.26
N LEU A 21 -20.45 -3.33 2.40
CA LEU A 21 -19.09 -3.41 2.96
C LEU A 21 -18.36 -4.69 2.55
N SER A 22 -18.83 -5.41 1.53
CA SER A 22 -18.09 -6.51 0.92
C SER A 22 -16.86 -5.94 0.19
N PHE A 23 -15.84 -5.61 0.98
CA PHE A 23 -14.45 -5.60 0.54
C PHE A 23 -14.28 -6.92 -0.21
N ASN A 24 -14.07 -6.86 -1.53
CA ASN A 24 -14.10 -8.05 -2.40
C ASN A 24 -12.93 -8.98 -2.03
N ALA A 25 -13.11 -9.82 -1.01
CA ALA A 25 -12.13 -10.80 -0.55
C ALA A 25 -11.65 -11.68 -1.71
N ALA A 26 -12.56 -12.02 -2.63
CA ALA A 26 -12.23 -12.73 -3.86
C ALA A 26 -11.30 -11.93 -4.78
N ALA A 27 -11.53 -10.62 -4.96
CA ALA A 27 -10.66 -9.77 -5.78
C ALA A 27 -9.29 -9.54 -5.12
N GLN A 28 -9.25 -9.41 -3.78
CA GLN A 28 -7.99 -9.32 -3.04
C GLN A 28 -7.18 -10.59 -3.14
N GLN A 29 -7.82 -11.75 -3.00
CA GLN A 29 -7.16 -13.04 -3.15
C GLN A 29 -6.64 -13.21 -4.58
N ALA A 30 -7.45 -12.90 -5.59
CA ALA A 30 -7.03 -12.95 -6.99
C ALA A 30 -5.83 -12.03 -7.29
N LEU A 31 -5.80 -10.83 -6.68
CA LEU A 31 -4.65 -9.94 -6.79
C LEU A 31 -3.40 -10.54 -6.13
N LEU A 32 -3.52 -11.07 -4.91
CA LEU A 32 -2.40 -11.70 -4.23
C LEU A 32 -1.86 -12.91 -5.00
N ASP A 33 -2.74 -13.73 -5.57
CA ASP A 33 -2.36 -14.88 -6.37
C ASP A 33 -1.62 -14.44 -7.64
N ALA A 34 -2.12 -13.42 -8.36
CA ALA A 34 -1.43 -12.86 -9.50
C ALA A 34 -0.05 -12.29 -9.14
N LEU A 35 0.07 -11.59 -8.00
CA LEU A 35 1.36 -11.06 -7.54
C LEU A 35 2.35 -12.17 -7.14
N ARG A 36 1.86 -13.29 -6.57
CA ARG A 36 2.66 -14.48 -6.23
C ARG A 36 3.10 -15.25 -7.47
N GLU A 37 2.29 -15.30 -8.52
CA GLU A 37 2.68 -15.89 -9.80
C GLU A 37 3.88 -15.17 -10.45
N GLY A 38 4.12 -13.91 -10.08
CA GLY A 38 5.21 -13.09 -10.61
C GLY A 38 4.91 -12.47 -11.97
N GLY A 39 5.90 -11.85 -12.61
CA GLY A 39 5.73 -11.18 -13.91
C GLY A 39 4.98 -9.83 -13.84
N ASN A 40 4.68 -9.35 -12.64
CA ASN A 40 4.04 -8.07 -12.39
C ASN A 40 5.08 -7.00 -11.98
N ASN A 41 4.87 -5.76 -12.40
CA ASN A 41 5.65 -4.62 -11.92
C ASN A 41 4.96 -3.98 -10.71
N ILE A 42 5.63 -3.96 -9.55
CA ILE A 42 5.13 -3.25 -8.36
C ILE A 42 5.75 -1.86 -8.31
N TYR A 43 4.91 -0.83 -8.44
CA TYR A 43 5.31 0.57 -8.30
C TYR A 43 4.80 1.13 -6.98
N PHE A 44 5.71 1.64 -6.15
CA PHE A 44 5.37 2.32 -4.91
C PHE A 44 6.32 3.49 -4.68
N ARG A 45 5.84 4.50 -3.94
CA ARG A 45 6.64 5.68 -3.61
C ARG A 45 7.66 5.33 -2.53
N HIS A 46 8.84 5.94 -2.61
CA HIS A 46 9.81 5.90 -1.52
C HIS A 46 9.20 6.39 -0.19
N GLU A 47 9.77 5.92 0.90
CA GLU A 47 9.38 6.34 2.25
C GLU A 47 9.86 7.76 2.60
N SER A 48 9.49 8.26 3.78
CA SER A 48 9.82 9.63 4.19
C SER A 48 11.34 9.88 4.18
N THR A 49 11.73 10.95 3.50
CA THR A 49 13.12 11.41 3.35
C THR A 49 13.45 12.56 4.30
N ASP A 50 14.74 12.70 4.64
CA ASP A 50 15.24 13.80 5.46
C ASP A 50 15.34 15.11 4.66
N TRP A 51 14.39 16.02 4.87
CA TRP A 51 14.31 17.30 4.16
C TRP A 51 15.35 18.33 4.60
N SER A 52 16.13 18.06 5.66
CA SER A 52 17.30 18.87 5.99
C SER A 52 18.45 18.64 5.00
N GLN A 53 18.40 17.53 4.25
CA GLN A 53 19.37 17.16 3.22
C GLN A 53 18.89 17.58 1.82
N ARG A 54 19.84 17.75 0.91
CA ARG A 54 19.60 18.06 -0.50
C ARG A 54 20.35 17.09 -1.38
N ASP A 55 19.73 16.75 -2.51
CA ASP A 55 20.36 15.98 -3.57
C ASP A 55 21.39 16.86 -4.29
N ILE A 56 22.61 16.35 -4.47
CA ILE A 56 23.68 17.02 -5.20
C ILE A 56 23.71 16.47 -6.63
N LEU A 57 22.91 17.06 -7.51
CA LEU A 57 22.78 16.68 -8.92
C LEU A 57 23.37 17.78 -9.82
N ARG A 58 24.54 17.54 -10.41
CA ARG A 58 25.28 18.46 -11.30
C ARG A 58 25.36 17.94 -12.73
N GLN A 59 25.36 16.62 -12.92
CA GLN A 59 25.49 15.97 -14.22
C GLN A 59 24.42 14.90 -14.40
N GLN A 60 24.29 14.45 -15.65
CA GLN A 60 23.51 13.26 -15.96
C GLN A 60 24.05 12.10 -15.12
N ASP A 61 23.12 11.30 -14.58
CA ASP A 61 23.41 10.08 -13.80
C ASP A 61 23.94 10.27 -12.36
N ASP A 62 24.06 11.50 -11.84
CA ASP A 62 24.40 11.73 -10.42
C ASP A 62 23.39 11.06 -9.46
N TRP A 63 22.15 10.87 -9.90
CA TRP A 63 21.09 10.17 -9.18
C TRP A 63 21.34 8.66 -9.01
N LEU A 64 22.32 8.09 -9.73
CA LEU A 64 22.76 6.70 -9.56
C LEU A 64 23.77 6.53 -8.42
N SER A 65 24.26 7.62 -7.82
CA SER A 65 25.28 7.54 -6.78
C SER A 65 24.75 6.85 -5.51
N CYS A 66 25.49 5.85 -5.02
CA CYS A 66 25.24 5.25 -3.71
C CYS A 66 25.87 6.06 -2.55
N ASN A 67 26.48 7.24 -2.83
CA ASN A 67 27.05 8.07 -1.78
C ASN A 67 25.95 8.77 -0.98
N GLY A 68 25.81 8.38 0.29
CA GLY A 68 24.81 8.94 1.20
C GLY A 68 25.01 10.43 1.54
N GLU A 69 26.17 11.01 1.25
CA GLU A 69 26.43 12.45 1.38
C GLU A 69 25.96 13.24 0.15
N GLN A 70 25.75 12.58 -0.99
CA GLN A 70 25.27 13.20 -2.23
C GLN A 70 23.76 13.07 -2.39
N MET A 71 23.19 11.95 -1.99
CA MET A 71 21.76 11.65 -2.11
C MET A 71 21.01 11.81 -0.80
N ARG A 72 19.83 12.44 -0.84
CA ARG A 72 18.96 12.58 0.32
C ARG A 72 18.58 11.19 0.86
N GLN A 73 18.82 10.99 2.15
CA GLN A 73 18.53 9.74 2.83
C GLN A 73 17.09 9.68 3.35
N LEU A 74 16.63 8.45 3.63
CA LEU A 74 15.40 8.24 4.41
C LEU A 74 15.56 8.78 5.84
N THR A 75 14.48 9.29 6.42
CA THR A 75 14.43 9.52 7.87
C THR A 75 14.49 8.19 8.60
N GLU A 76 14.73 8.21 9.91
CA GLU A 76 14.66 7.01 10.74
C GLU A 76 13.30 6.30 10.60
N GLN A 77 12.21 7.07 10.68
CA GLN A 77 10.87 6.55 10.47
C GLN A 77 10.67 5.98 9.05
N GLY A 78 11.29 6.60 8.05
CA GLY A 78 11.26 6.13 6.67
C GLY A 78 11.97 4.78 6.50
N ARG A 79 13.13 4.59 7.13
CA ARG A 79 13.85 3.30 7.15
C ARG A 79 13.03 2.19 7.79
N GLN A 80 12.38 2.49 8.93
CA GLN A 80 11.53 1.52 9.63
C GLN A 80 10.35 1.07 8.75
N ARG A 81 9.66 2.00 8.09
CA ARG A 81 8.53 1.66 7.20
C ARG A 81 8.97 0.95 5.91
N ALA A 82 10.13 1.32 5.35
CA ALA A 82 10.69 0.63 4.19
C ALA A 82 11.02 -0.83 4.54
N THR A 83 11.59 -1.06 5.73
CA THR A 83 11.85 -2.41 6.25
C THR A 83 10.54 -3.19 6.41
N ALA A 84 9.55 -2.61 7.08
CA ALA A 84 8.24 -3.24 7.27
C ALA A 84 7.53 -3.57 5.93
N THR A 85 7.71 -2.72 4.91
CA THR A 85 7.21 -2.97 3.56
C THR A 85 7.85 -4.21 2.94
N GLY A 86 9.19 -4.29 2.98
CA GLY A 86 9.92 -5.47 2.48
C GLY A 86 9.58 -6.75 3.24
N GLU A 87 9.40 -6.67 4.57
CA GLU A 87 8.93 -7.78 5.39
C GLU A 87 7.52 -8.23 5.01
N THR A 88 6.61 -7.28 4.73
CA THR A 88 5.25 -7.57 4.29
C THR A 88 5.25 -8.24 2.92
N MET A 89 6.03 -7.74 1.95
CA MET A 89 6.15 -8.36 0.63
C MET A 89 6.65 -9.80 0.72
N ARG A 90 7.64 -10.04 1.58
CA ARG A 90 8.15 -11.39 1.88
C ARG A 90 7.10 -12.28 2.55
N ALA A 91 6.37 -11.77 3.54
CA ALA A 91 5.32 -12.52 4.23
C ALA A 91 4.12 -12.86 3.32
N LEU A 92 3.87 -12.04 2.30
CA LEU A 92 2.86 -12.29 1.28
C LEU A 92 3.34 -13.24 0.17
N GLU A 93 4.61 -13.65 0.19
CA GLU A 93 5.25 -14.53 -0.81
C GLU A 93 5.25 -13.92 -2.21
N LEU A 94 5.41 -12.60 -2.30
CA LEU A 94 5.48 -11.94 -3.60
C LEU A 94 6.82 -12.26 -4.28
N HIS A 95 6.76 -12.65 -5.55
CA HIS A 95 7.95 -12.82 -6.37
C HIS A 95 8.32 -11.47 -7.00
N LEU A 96 9.37 -10.84 -6.45
CA LEU A 96 9.93 -9.55 -6.89
C LEU A 96 11.20 -9.74 -7.73
#